data_AF-A0AAV6AP00-F1
#
_entry.id   AF-A0AAV6AP00-F1
#
_cell.length_a   1.000
_cell.length_b   1.000
_cell.length_c   1.000
_cell.angle_alpha   90.00
_cell.angle_beta   90.00
_cell.angle_gamma   90.00
#
_symmetry.space_group_name_H-M   'P 1'
#
loop_
_entity.id
_entity.type
_entity.pdbx_description
1 polymer ?
#
loop_
_entity_poly.entity_id
_entity_poly.type
_entity_poly.pdbx_seq_one_letter_code
_entity_poly.pdbx_strand_id
1 'polypeptide(L)'
;ADIVVWDPKRKKTIRAGDQMSAIDYNVFEGFEVEGLPRFTLSRGEVVASEGKVDAEDGRGRFVERKPGQAVNQALSSWKALSTPQAVERKAENMPAGV
;
A
#
# COMPACT_ATOMS: atom_id res chain seq x y z
N ALA A 1 4.58 -6.79 -15.69
CA ALA A 1 4.42 -7.66 -14.52
C ALA A 1 5.40 -7.19 -13.45
N ASP A 2 4.93 -6.99 -12.22
CA ASP A 2 5.77 -6.62 -11.08
C ASP A 2 5.77 -7.82 -10.12
N ILE A 3 6.93 -8.45 -9.94
CA ILE A 3 7.07 -9.76 -9.30
C ILE A 3 8.36 -9.79 -8.49
N VAL A 4 8.34 -10.45 -7.33
CA VAL A 4 9.57 -10.81 -6.60
C VAL A 4 9.71 -12.32 -6.57
N VAL A 5 10.91 -12.82 -6.90
CA VAL A 5 11.28 -14.21 -6.65
C VAL A 5 11.95 -14.25 -5.30
N TRP A 6 11.24 -14.80 -4.31
CA TRP A 6 11.66 -14.80 -2.91
C TRP A 6 12.35 -16.11 -2.55
N ASP A 7 13.55 -16.02 -1.96
CA ASP A 7 14.24 -17.17 -1.37
C ASP A 7 14.01 -17.16 0.15
N PRO A 8 13.13 -18.03 0.68
CA PRO A 8 12.78 -18.04 2.10
C PRO A 8 13.92 -18.54 3.00
N LYS A 9 14.97 -19.17 2.47
CA LYS A 9 16.07 -19.75 3.26
C LYS A 9 17.32 -18.87 3.27
N ARG A 10 17.39 -17.88 2.39
CA ARG A 10 18.55 -16.99 2.32
C ARG A 10 18.56 -16.05 3.52
N LYS A 11 19.74 -15.86 4.10
CA LYS A 11 19.96 -15.03 5.29
C LYS A 11 20.91 -13.89 4.99
N LYS A 12 20.72 -12.77 5.70
CA LYS A 12 21.74 -11.72 5.82
C LYS A 12 21.61 -11.00 7.15
N THR A 13 22.70 -10.41 7.60
CA THR A 13 22.67 -9.33 8.59
C THR A 13 22.48 -8.02 7.84
N ILE A 14 21.52 -7.19 8.23
CA ILE A 14 21.35 -5.85 7.67
C ILE A 14 22.50 -4.97 8.13
N ARG A 15 23.18 -4.33 7.17
CA ARG A 15 24.28 -3.40 7.41
C ARG A 15 24.18 -2.19 6.51
N ALA A 16 24.53 -1.02 7.04
CA ALA A 16 24.64 0.22 6.29
C ALA A 16 25.68 0.11 5.17
N GLY A 17 26.78 -0.63 5.40
CA GLY A 17 27.80 -0.85 4.37
C GLY A 17 27.32 -1.63 3.14
N ASP A 18 26.23 -2.40 3.27
CA ASP A 18 25.70 -3.28 2.21
C ASP A 18 24.40 -2.73 1.59
N GLN A 19 23.97 -1.52 1.98
CA GLN A 19 22.67 -0.98 1.58
C GLN A 19 22.73 -0.18 0.28
N MET A 20 21.60 -0.10 -0.42
CA MET A 20 21.46 0.73 -1.63
C MET A 20 21.03 2.18 -1.30
N SER A 21 20.59 2.43 -0.06
CA SER A 21 20.27 3.79 0.40
C SER A 21 21.54 4.65 0.39
N ALA A 22 21.42 5.91 -0.04
CA ALA A 22 22.52 6.87 -0.04
C ALA A 22 22.91 7.39 1.36
N ILE A 23 22.11 7.07 2.38
CA ILE A 23 22.37 7.45 3.77
C ILE A 23 23.49 6.55 4.34
N ASP A 24 24.22 7.04 5.33
CA ASP A 24 25.41 6.42 5.93
C ASP A 24 25.13 5.53 7.16
N TYR A 25 23.87 5.43 7.59
CA TYR A 25 23.42 4.53 8.65
C TYR A 25 22.21 3.69 8.23
N ASN A 26 21.92 2.64 9.01
CA ASN A 26 20.70 1.86 8.88
C ASN A 26 20.04 1.72 10.26
N VAL A 27 18.75 2.01 10.35
CA VAL A 27 18.01 1.87 11.63
C VAL A 27 17.84 0.41 12.06
N PHE A 28 18.07 -0.54 11.16
CA PHE A 28 18.05 -1.98 11.39
C PHE A 28 19.46 -2.59 11.42
N GLU A 29 20.50 -1.79 11.69
CA GLU A 29 21.88 -2.27 11.75
C GLU A 29 22.02 -3.49 12.67
N GLY A 30 22.66 -4.55 12.18
CA GLY A 30 22.92 -5.76 12.94
C GLY A 30 21.74 -6.76 13.00
N PHE A 31 20.57 -6.43 12.44
CA PHE A 31 19.43 -7.35 12.43
C PHE A 31 19.67 -8.50 11.45
N GLU A 32 19.54 -9.74 11.93
CA GLU A 32 19.53 -10.92 11.08
C GLU A 32 18.12 -11.15 10.52
N VAL A 33 18.04 -11.36 9.20
CA VAL A 33 16.79 -11.67 8.51
C VAL A 33 16.95 -12.95 7.70
N GLU A 34 15.86 -13.71 7.62
CA GLU A 34 15.71 -14.89 6.77
C GLU A 34 14.55 -14.64 5.79
N GLY A 35 14.77 -14.96 4.53
CA GLY A 35 13.90 -14.53 3.43
C GLY A 35 14.47 -13.31 2.73
N LEU A 36 14.92 -13.46 1.50
CA LEU A 36 15.46 -12.38 0.70
C LEU A 36 15.02 -12.47 -0.77
N PRO A 37 14.91 -11.33 -1.46
CA PRO A 37 14.64 -11.32 -2.89
C PRO A 37 15.85 -11.88 -3.64
N ARG A 38 15.64 -12.92 -4.44
CA ARG A 38 16.62 -13.44 -5.39
C ARG A 38 16.60 -12.66 -6.70
N PHE A 39 15.38 -12.40 -7.19
CA PHE A 39 15.13 -11.55 -8.36
C PHE A 39 13.98 -10.60 -8.06
N THR A 40 14.10 -9.36 -8.53
CA THR A 40 13.00 -8.41 -8.57
C THR A 40 12.73 -8.08 -10.03
N LEU A 41 11.49 -8.27 -10.45
CA LEU A 41 11.02 -7.91 -11.77
C LEU A 41 10.08 -6.72 -11.66
N SER A 42 10.28 -5.74 -12.52
CA SER A 42 9.38 -4.62 -12.69
C SER A 42 9.05 -4.46 -14.16
N ARG A 43 7.78 -4.31 -14.50
CA ARG A 43 7.28 -4.22 -15.88
C ARG A 43 7.72 -5.38 -16.78
N GLY A 44 8.00 -6.55 -16.20
CA GLY A 44 8.39 -7.77 -16.91
C GLY A 44 9.90 -7.97 -17.09
N GLU A 45 10.72 -7.03 -16.65
CA GLU A 45 12.18 -7.08 -16.77
C GLU A 45 12.82 -7.27 -15.40
N VAL A 46 13.93 -8.03 -15.34
CA VAL A 46 14.72 -8.18 -14.12
C VAL A 46 15.47 -6.87 -13.86
N VAL A 47 15.17 -6.24 -12.73
CA VAL A 47 15.76 -4.95 -12.32
C VAL A 47 16.76 -5.09 -11.18
N ALA A 48 16.67 -6.19 -10.44
CA ALA A 48 17.65 -6.55 -9.42
C ALA A 48 17.81 -8.06 -9.36
N SER A 49 19.04 -8.52 -9.16
CA SER A 49 19.40 -9.93 -9.04
C SER A 49 20.51 -10.11 -8.02
N GLU A 50 20.36 -11.08 -7.14
CA GLU A 50 21.44 -11.53 -6.24
C GLU A 50 22.07 -10.39 -5.39
N GLY A 51 21.29 -9.36 -5.04
CA GLY A 51 21.74 -8.22 -4.24
C GLY A 51 22.29 -7.03 -5.04
N LYS A 52 22.37 -7.13 -6.37
CA LYS A 52 22.74 -6.03 -7.26
C LYS A 52 21.49 -5.43 -7.92
N VAL A 53 21.45 -4.11 -8.04
CA VAL A 53 20.41 -3.38 -8.78
C VAL A 53 21.02 -2.92 -10.11
N ASP A 54 20.38 -3.29 -11.22
CA ASP A 54 20.81 -2.99 -12.60
C ASP A 54 19.72 -2.22 -13.36
N ALA A 55 18.82 -1.55 -12.63
CA ALA A 55 17.73 -0.77 -13.21
C ALA A 55 18.23 0.53 -13.83
N GLU A 56 17.74 0.88 -15.02
CA GLU A 56 17.99 2.18 -15.63
C GLU A 56 17.13 3.29 -15.01
N ASP A 57 17.73 4.46 -14.81
CA ASP A 57 17.03 5.67 -14.37
C ASP A 57 15.94 6.06 -15.37
N GLY A 58 14.78 6.47 -14.86
CA GLY A 58 13.66 6.90 -15.70
C GLY A 58 12.81 5.77 -16.30
N ARG A 59 13.15 4.47 -16.09
CA ARG A 59 12.28 3.36 -16.55
C ARG A 59 10.91 3.31 -15.86
N GLY A 60 10.83 3.88 -14.67
CA GLY A 60 9.60 4.02 -13.90
C GLY A 60 8.58 4.88 -14.66
N ARG A 61 7.31 4.52 -14.60
CA ARG A 61 6.22 5.36 -15.15
C ARG A 61 5.18 5.61 -14.09
N PHE A 62 4.61 6.81 -14.11
CA PHE A 62 3.48 7.18 -13.29
C PHE A 62 2.31 6.19 -13.48
N VAL A 63 1.63 5.86 -12.38
CA VAL A 63 0.43 5.01 -12.38
C VAL A 63 -0.74 5.87 -11.90
N GLU A 64 -1.60 6.26 -12.84
CA GLU A 64 -2.81 7.00 -12.52
C GLU A 64 -3.79 6.13 -11.73
N ARG A 65 -4.47 6.73 -10.74
CA ARG A 65 -5.42 6.02 -9.86
C ARG A 65 -6.80 6.66 -9.97
N LYS A 66 -7.82 5.83 -10.20
CA LYS A 66 -9.21 6.27 -10.19
C LYS A 66 -9.71 6.52 -8.76
N PRO A 67 -10.57 7.51 -8.51
CA PRO A 67 -11.24 7.66 -7.22
C PRO A 67 -12.31 6.57 -7.01
N GLY A 68 -12.99 6.58 -5.87
CA GLY A 68 -14.17 5.74 -5.66
C GLY A 68 -13.88 4.23 -5.60
N GLN A 69 -12.77 3.86 -4.95
CA GLN A 69 -12.39 2.46 -4.75
C GLN A 69 -13.47 1.69 -3.95
N ALA A 70 -13.42 0.36 -3.97
CA ALA A 70 -14.45 -0.50 -3.36
C ALA A 70 -14.80 -0.11 -1.91
N VAL A 71 -13.81 0.29 -1.10
CA VAL A 71 -14.05 0.75 0.28
C VAL A 71 -14.91 2.02 0.35
N ASN A 72 -14.73 2.95 -0.59
CA ASN A 72 -15.54 4.16 -0.67
C ASN A 72 -16.96 3.83 -1.14
N GLN A 73 -17.11 2.94 -2.11
CA GLN A 73 -18.43 2.49 -2.56
C GLN A 73 -19.20 1.79 -1.43
N ALA A 74 -18.53 0.91 -0.70
CA ALA A 74 -19.10 0.26 0.48
C ALA A 74 -19.53 1.28 1.54
N LEU A 75 -18.71 2.30 1.80
CA LEU A 75 -19.05 3.39 2.71
C LEU A 75 -20.28 4.19 2.25
N SER A 76 -20.35 4.55 0.97
CA SER A 76 -21.51 5.28 0.41
C SER A 76 -22.80 4.46 0.52
N SER A 77 -22.74 3.16 0.21
CA SER A 77 -23.87 2.25 0.38
C SER A 77 -24.30 2.15 1.84
N TRP A 78 -23.34 1.99 2.76
CA TRP A 78 -23.63 1.97 4.19
C TRP A 78 -24.30 3.25 4.66
N LYS A 79 -23.78 4.41 4.23
CA LYS A 79 -24.36 5.71 4.57
C LYS A 79 -25.77 5.86 4.02
N ALA A 80 -26.04 5.45 2.79
CA ALA A 80 -27.38 5.50 2.23
C ALA A 80 -28.38 4.67 3.06
N LEU A 81 -27.99 3.47 3.49
CA LEU A 81 -28.82 2.60 4.34
C LEU A 81 -29.00 3.17 5.76
N SER A 82 -27.96 3.77 6.32
CA SER A 82 -27.96 4.25 7.70
C SER A 82 -28.30 5.74 7.84
N THR A 83 -28.75 6.40 6.78
CA THR A 83 -29.05 7.84 6.84
C THR A 83 -30.27 8.06 7.72
N PRO A 84 -30.16 8.84 8.80
CA PRO A 84 -31.30 9.15 9.67
C PRO A 84 -32.43 9.79 8.86
N GLN A 85 -33.65 9.29 9.04
CA GLN A 85 -34.84 9.82 8.38
C GLN A 85 -35.63 10.70 9.34
N ALA A 86 -36.22 11.77 8.82
CA ALA A 86 -37.14 12.60 9.59
C ALA A 86 -38.42 11.83 9.89
N VAL A 87 -38.98 12.02 11.08
CA VAL A 87 -40.31 11.51 11.42
C VAL A 87 -41.34 12.53 10.95
N GLU A 88 -42.16 12.16 9.96
CA GLU A 88 -43.27 12.99 9.49
C GLU A 88 -44.36 13.08 10.56
N ARG A 89 -44.78 14.29 10.91
CA ARG A 89 -45.83 14.55 11.89
C ARG A 89 -46.92 15.41 11.27
N LYS A 90 -48.17 14.99 11.39
CA LYS A 90 -49.33 15.79 10.99
C LYS A 90 -49.50 16.96 11.94
N ALA A 91 -49.61 18.18 11.40
CA ALA A 91 -49.80 19.40 12.18
C ALA A 91 -51.04 19.32 13.09
N GLU A 92 -52.08 18.62 12.65
CA GLU A 92 -53.34 18.37 13.38
C GLU A 92 -53.14 17.64 14.73
N ASN A 93 -52.09 16.82 14.84
CA ASN A 93 -51.80 16.00 16.03
C ASN A 93 -50.67 16.59 16.88
N MET A 94 -50.19 17.79 16.55
CA MET A 94 -49.19 18.49 17.34
C MET A 94 -49.89 19.33 18.42
N PRO A 95 -49.59 19.14 19.71
CA PRO A 95 -50.16 19.98 20.75
C PRO A 95 -49.73 21.44 20.53
N ALA A 96 -50.71 22.36 20.51
CA ALA A 96 -50.44 23.79 20.34
C ALA A 96 -49.65 24.32 21.55
N GLY A 97 -48.40 24.75 21.35
CA GLY A 97 -47.59 25.36 22.41
C GLY A 97 -46.09 25.03 22.46
N VAL A 98 -45.48 24.52 21.40
CA VAL A 98 -44.02 24.53 21.18
C VAL A 98 -43.73 25.20 19.86
#